data_AF-A0A5B9GQS9-F1
#
_entry.id   AF-A0A5B9GQS9-F1
#
_cell.length_a   1.000
_cell.length_b   1.000
_cell.length_c   1.000
_cell.angle_alpha   90.00
_cell.angle_beta   90.00
_cell.angle_gamma   90.00
#
_symmetry.space_group_name_H-M   'P 1'
#
loop_
_entity.id
_entity.type
_entity.pdbx_description
1 polymer ?
#
loop_
_entity_poly.entity_id
_entity_poly.type
_entity_poly.pdbx_seq_one_letter_code
_entity_poly.pdbx_strand_id
1 'polypeptide(L)'
;MPANQIVLFASGTGANTYAPAVWSAKPEVSFGYQVGIADATSVNTALRQTSFVAAMIGQYTADQSGNDTLDNGDVPTFENNFKSALSNTFKNQLAASAPYLYFMGQI
;
A
#
# COMPACT_ATOMS: atom_id res chain seq x y z
N MET A 1 0.79 15.40 -11.53
CA MET A 1 0.82 14.54 -10.34
C MET A 1 1.76 13.39 -10.64
N PRO A 2 2.61 12.98 -9.69
CA PRO A 2 3.45 11.81 -9.85
C PRO A 2 2.62 10.56 -10.13
N ALA A 3 3.12 9.66 -10.98
CA ALA A 3 2.44 8.43 -11.36
C ALA A 3 2.77 7.29 -10.39
N ASN A 4 1.79 6.39 -10.19
CA ASN A 4 1.99 5.10 -9.54
C ASN A 4 1.67 3.98 -10.54
N GLN A 5 2.66 3.15 -10.83
CA GLN A 5 2.53 2.01 -11.73
C GLN A 5 2.32 0.68 -11.00
N ILE A 6 2.34 0.67 -9.66
CA ILE A 6 2.03 -0.53 -8.87
C ILE A 6 0.52 -0.74 -8.88
N VAL A 7 0.06 -1.74 -9.64
CA VAL A 7 -1.37 -1.98 -9.89
C VAL A 7 -1.98 -2.91 -8.85
N LEU A 8 -3.15 -2.52 -8.34
CA LEU A 8 -4.01 -3.40 -7.55
C LEU A 8 -4.66 -4.47 -8.46
N PHE A 9 -4.38 -5.73 -8.17
CA PHE A 9 -4.95 -6.88 -8.88
C PHE A 9 -6.36 -7.23 -8.39
N ALA A 10 -7.23 -7.71 -9.29
CA ALA A 10 -8.57 -8.23 -8.99
C ALA A 10 -9.46 -7.30 -8.12
N SER A 11 -9.49 -6.00 -8.45
CA SER A 11 -10.32 -4.97 -7.79
C SER A 11 -11.62 -4.63 -8.51
N GLY A 12 -11.82 -5.11 -9.73
CA GLY A 12 -13.00 -4.81 -10.53
C GLY A 12 -14.28 -5.44 -9.95
N THR A 13 -15.42 -4.86 -10.32
CA THR A 13 -16.73 -5.48 -10.06
C THR A 13 -16.79 -6.88 -10.68
N GLY A 14 -17.22 -7.86 -9.90
CA GLY A 14 -17.26 -9.26 -10.35
C GLY A 14 -15.92 -9.98 -10.33
N ALA A 15 -14.86 -9.40 -9.74
CA ALA A 15 -13.60 -10.09 -9.55
C ALA A 15 -13.81 -11.43 -8.81
N ASN A 16 -13.24 -12.50 -9.37
CA ASN A 16 -13.31 -13.84 -8.80
C ASN A 16 -12.45 -13.94 -7.53
N THR A 17 -12.97 -13.42 -6.41
CA THR A 17 -12.31 -13.35 -5.10
C THR A 17 -13.32 -13.66 -4.00
N TYR A 18 -12.83 -14.10 -2.84
CA TYR A 18 -13.65 -14.32 -1.66
C TYR A 18 -13.91 -13.02 -0.91
N ALA A 19 -15.10 -12.93 -0.31
CA ALA A 19 -15.39 -11.92 0.70
C ALA A 19 -14.43 -12.09 1.90
N PRO A 20 -14.06 -11.00 2.60
CA PRO A 20 -13.05 -11.04 3.68
C PRO A 20 -13.31 -12.10 4.75
N ALA A 21 -14.56 -12.23 5.22
CA ALA A 21 -14.92 -13.21 6.25
C ALA A 21 -14.78 -14.68 5.78
N VAL A 22 -15.09 -14.95 4.51
CA VAL A 22 -14.93 -16.29 3.92
C VAL A 22 -13.46 -16.60 3.74
N TRP A 23 -12.69 -15.64 3.23
CA TRP A 23 -11.26 -15.79 3.04
C TRP A 23 -10.53 -16.05 4.37
N SER A 24 -10.79 -15.25 5.40
CA SER A 24 -10.12 -15.40 6.71
C SER A 24 -10.37 -16.74 7.39
N ALA A 25 -11.45 -17.44 7.04
CA ALA A 25 -11.79 -18.75 7.57
C ALA A 25 -11.19 -19.92 6.76
N LYS A 26 -10.54 -19.64 5.63
CA LYS A 26 -10.01 -20.70 4.76
C LYS A 26 -8.73 -21.31 5.31
N PRO A 27 -8.57 -22.64 5.23
CA PRO A 27 -7.37 -23.33 5.73
C PRO A 27 -6.06 -22.82 5.14
N GLU A 28 -6.05 -22.46 3.85
CA GLU A 28 -4.86 -21.95 3.16
C GLU A 28 -4.34 -20.61 3.69
N VAL A 29 -5.15 -19.83 4.43
CA VAL A 29 -4.66 -18.63 5.12
C VAL A 29 -3.69 -19.00 6.25
N SER A 30 -3.91 -20.12 6.93
CA SER A 30 -3.06 -20.58 8.04
C SER A 30 -1.97 -21.55 7.59
N PHE A 31 -2.28 -22.45 6.67
CA PHE A 31 -1.39 -23.55 6.30
C PHE A 31 -0.75 -23.38 4.92
N GLY A 32 -1.14 -22.36 4.16
CA GLY A 32 -0.78 -22.24 2.75
C GLY A 32 -1.45 -23.32 1.88
N TYR A 33 -1.20 -23.25 0.57
CA TYR A 33 -1.66 -24.27 -0.36
C TYR A 33 -0.91 -25.58 -0.12
N GLN A 34 -1.65 -26.67 0.05
CA GLN A 34 -1.12 -28.02 0.16
C GLN A 34 -0.91 -28.63 -1.24
N VAL A 35 -0.33 -29.84 -1.30
CA VAL A 35 -0.17 -30.58 -2.55
C VAL A 35 -1.51 -30.71 -3.27
N GLY A 36 -1.56 -30.26 -4.53
CA GLY A 36 -2.77 -30.25 -5.34
C GLY A 36 -2.88 -28.99 -6.19
N ILE A 37 -4.07 -28.74 -6.73
CA ILE A 37 -4.39 -27.54 -7.51
C ILE A 37 -5.13 -26.57 -6.58
N ALA A 38 -4.58 -25.35 -6.42
CA ALA A 38 -5.25 -24.28 -5.70
C ALA A 38 -6.45 -23.74 -6.50
N ASP A 39 -7.57 -23.45 -5.82
CA ASP A 39 -8.70 -22.83 -6.52
C ASP A 39 -8.39 -21.39 -6.92
N ALA A 40 -8.86 -21.00 -8.12
CA ALA A 40 -8.55 -19.70 -8.70
C ALA A 40 -9.06 -18.55 -7.83
N THR A 41 -10.18 -18.73 -7.13
CA THR A 41 -10.75 -17.71 -6.24
C THR A 41 -9.83 -17.45 -5.05
N SER A 42 -9.24 -18.49 -4.47
CA SER A 42 -8.27 -18.34 -3.37
C SER A 42 -6.99 -17.67 -3.85
N VAL A 43 -6.45 -18.10 -5.01
CA VAL A 43 -5.24 -17.48 -5.59
C VAL A 43 -5.47 -16.00 -5.87
N ASN A 44 -6.57 -15.66 -6.52
CA ASN A 44 -6.92 -14.26 -6.79
C ASN A 44 -7.11 -13.44 -5.52
N THR A 45 -7.68 -14.04 -4.46
CA THR A 45 -7.90 -13.33 -3.19
C THR A 45 -6.58 -13.01 -2.50
N ALA A 46 -5.66 -13.98 -2.47
CA ALA A 46 -4.32 -13.78 -1.92
C ALA A 46 -3.56 -12.70 -2.71
N LEU A 47 -3.55 -12.79 -4.06
CA LEU A 47 -2.90 -11.80 -4.92
C LEU A 47 -3.53 -10.40 -4.79
N ARG A 48 -4.86 -10.30 -4.65
CA ARG A 48 -5.55 -9.04 -4.38
C ARG A 48 -5.09 -8.43 -3.05
N GLN A 49 -4.98 -9.19 -1.97
CA GLN A 49 -4.54 -8.66 -0.67
C GLN A 49 -3.09 -8.15 -0.74
N THR A 50 -2.19 -8.90 -1.38
CA THR A 50 -0.79 -8.50 -1.53
C THR A 50 -0.65 -7.25 -2.40
N SER A 51 -1.28 -7.23 -3.57
CA SER A 51 -1.24 -6.08 -4.48
C SER A 51 -1.96 -4.86 -3.92
N PHE A 52 -2.97 -5.03 -3.06
CA PHE A 52 -3.63 -3.92 -2.36
C PHE A 52 -2.66 -3.16 -1.47
N VAL A 53 -1.87 -3.87 -0.66
CA VAL A 53 -0.86 -3.25 0.20
C VAL A 53 0.24 -2.61 -0.65
N ALA A 54 0.72 -3.29 -1.70
CA ALA A 54 1.76 -2.76 -2.58
C ALA A 54 1.32 -1.49 -3.32
N ALA A 55 0.12 -1.48 -3.90
CA ALA A 55 -0.44 -0.33 -4.60
C ALA A 55 -0.66 0.86 -3.66
N MET A 56 -1.08 0.62 -2.40
CA MET A 56 -1.19 1.65 -1.38
C MET A 56 0.17 2.28 -1.06
N ILE A 57 1.22 1.46 -0.85
CA ILE A 57 2.58 1.96 -0.60
C ILE A 57 3.11 2.75 -1.81
N GLY A 58 2.87 2.26 -3.03
CA GLY A 58 3.28 2.95 -4.25
C GLY A 58 2.56 4.29 -4.41
N GLN A 59 1.25 4.34 -4.16
CA GLN A 59 0.49 5.58 -4.21
C GLN A 59 0.94 6.58 -3.14
N TYR A 60 1.12 6.12 -1.90
CA TYR A 60 1.66 6.94 -0.82
C TYR A 60 3.04 7.52 -1.17
N THR A 61 3.90 6.69 -1.76
CA THR A 61 5.23 7.12 -2.20
C THR A 61 5.15 8.20 -3.26
N ALA A 62 4.32 8.00 -4.29
CA ALA A 62 4.10 8.98 -5.34
C ALA A 62 3.59 10.32 -4.77
N ASP A 63 2.53 10.26 -3.95
CA ASP A 63 1.87 11.44 -3.41
C ASP A 63 2.79 12.27 -2.49
N GLN A 64 3.55 11.61 -1.61
CA GLN A 64 4.31 12.31 -0.57
C GLN A 64 5.75 12.61 -0.96
N SER A 65 6.35 11.86 -1.90
CA SER A 65 7.71 12.16 -2.39
C SER A 65 7.74 13.23 -3.47
N GLY A 66 6.66 13.36 -4.26
CA GLY A 66 6.63 14.19 -5.45
C GLY A 66 7.28 13.54 -6.68
N ASN A 67 7.69 12.27 -6.60
CA ASN A 67 8.34 11.51 -7.66
C ASN A 67 7.50 10.31 -8.08
N ASP A 68 7.68 9.85 -9.32
CA ASP A 68 6.97 8.67 -9.81
C ASP A 68 7.38 7.39 -9.06
N THR A 69 6.41 6.47 -8.91
CA THR A 69 6.65 5.09 -8.49
C THR A 69 6.47 4.17 -9.70
N LEU A 70 7.58 3.70 -10.26
CA LEU A 70 7.62 2.92 -11.50
C LEU A 70 7.77 1.42 -11.23
N ASP A 71 7.07 0.59 -12.00
CA ASP A 71 7.21 -0.87 -11.98
C ASP A 71 8.28 -1.32 -13.00
N ASN A 72 9.51 -0.86 -12.80
CA ASN A 72 10.63 -1.09 -13.73
C ASN A 72 11.77 -1.94 -13.12
N GLY A 73 11.59 -2.42 -11.89
CA GLY A 73 12.59 -3.21 -11.16
C GLY A 73 13.72 -2.41 -10.50
N ASP A 74 13.75 -1.08 -10.60
CA ASP A 74 14.74 -0.23 -9.92
C ASP A 74 14.36 -0.03 -8.44
N VAL A 75 14.68 -1.04 -7.64
CA VAL A 75 14.44 -1.05 -6.19
C VAL A 75 15.14 0.12 -5.47
N PRO A 76 16.43 0.45 -5.73
CA PRO A 76 17.08 1.59 -5.09
C PRO A 76 16.35 2.92 -5.28
N THR A 77 15.88 3.21 -6.50
CA THR A 77 15.13 4.44 -6.77
C THR A 77 13.79 4.46 -6.04
N PHE A 78 13.04 3.35 -6.05
CA PHE A 78 11.79 3.26 -5.31
C PHE A 78 12.01 3.42 -3.80
N GLU A 79 13.04 2.78 -3.23
CA GLU A 79 13.38 2.92 -1.80
C GLU A 79 13.71 4.37 -1.43
N ASN A 80 14.49 5.07 -2.27
CA ASN A 80 14.81 6.49 -2.05
C ASN A 80 13.56 7.37 -2.10
N ASN A 81 12.65 7.12 -3.06
CA ASN A 81 11.37 7.83 -3.12
C ASN A 81 10.51 7.57 -1.88
N PHE A 82 10.45 6.32 -1.41
CA PHE A 82 9.71 5.97 -0.19
C PHE A 82 10.28 6.65 1.06
N LYS A 83 11.61 6.73 1.20
CA LYS A 83 12.26 7.50 2.28
C LYS A 83 11.91 8.98 2.23
N SER A 84 11.92 9.58 1.04
CA SER A 84 11.50 10.97 0.82
C SER A 84 10.04 11.20 1.22
N ALA A 85 9.14 10.29 0.82
CA ALA A 85 7.72 10.32 1.21
C ALA A 85 7.51 10.32 2.72
N LEU A 86 8.23 9.46 3.46
CA LEU A 86 8.21 9.45 4.92
C LEU A 86 8.72 10.78 5.50
N SER A 87 9.89 11.26 5.04
CA SER A 87 10.48 12.51 5.54
C SER A 87 9.55 13.70 5.34
N ASN A 88 8.93 13.82 4.16
CA ASN A 88 8.00 14.90 3.85
C ASN A 88 6.73 14.81 4.70
N THR A 89 6.18 13.61 4.91
CA THR A 89 5.02 13.42 5.79
C THR A 89 5.31 13.87 7.22
N PHE A 90 6.46 13.51 7.78
CA PHE A 90 6.86 13.97 9.11
C PHE A 90 7.03 15.50 9.18
N LYS A 91 7.68 16.12 8.18
CA LYS A 91 7.82 17.58 8.10
C LYS A 91 6.44 18.27 8.06
N ASN A 92 5.51 17.75 7.26
CA ASN A 92 4.17 18.29 7.13
C ASN A 92 3.36 18.17 8.43
N GLN A 93 3.47 17.04 9.14
CA GLN A 93 2.85 16.85 10.45
C GLN A 93 3.41 17.81 11.51
N LEU A 94 4.74 17.99 11.55
CA LEU A 94 5.38 18.94 12.46
C LEU A 94 4.91 20.37 12.17
N ALA A 95 4.90 20.79 10.91
CA ALA A 95 4.43 22.11 10.51
C ALA A 95 2.95 22.34 10.88
N ALA A 96 2.09 21.31 10.75
CA ALA A 96 0.69 21.38 11.14
C ALA A 96 0.48 21.45 12.67
N SER A 97 1.44 20.99 13.47
CA SER A 97 1.40 21.03 14.95
C SER A 97 2.00 22.31 15.55
N ALA A 98 2.84 23.03 14.81
CA ALA A 98 3.43 24.31 15.22
C ALA A 98 2.45 25.45 15.59
N PRO A 99 1.20 25.53 15.08
CA PRO A 99 0.25 26.59 15.46
C PRO A 99 -0.14 26.63 16.94
N TYR A 100 0.13 25.58 17.73
CA TYR A 100 -0.23 25.53 19.16
C TYR A 100 0.85 26.12 20.09
N LEU A 101 2.08 26.32 19.62
CA LEU A 101 3.19 26.84 20.43
C LEU A 101 3.22 28.38 20.53
N TYR A 102 2.43 29.09 19.71
CA TYR A 102 2.35 30.55 19.76
C TYR A 102 1.37 31.07 20.84
N PHE A 103 0.45 30.22 21.34
CA PHE A 103 -0.57 30.62 22.32
C PHE A 103 -0.20 30.29 23.79
N MET A 104 0.86 29.54 24.05
CA MET A 104 1.29 29.19 25.42
C MET A 104 2.46 30.03 25.97
N GLY A 105 2.95 31.01 25.20
CA GLY A 105 4.10 31.84 25.55
C GLY A 105 3.82 33.34 25.73
N GLN A 106 2.55 33.76 25.87
CA GLN A 106 2.20 35.16 26.12
C GLN A 106 1.35 35.29 27.39
N ILE A 107 2.01 35.24 28.54
CA ILE A 107 1.71 36.00 29.78
C ILE A 107 3.03 36.48 30.34
#